data_AF-A0A436D6L7-F1
#
_entry.id   AF-A0A436D6L7-F1
#
_cell.length_a   1.000
_cell.length_b   1.000
_cell.length_c   1.000
_cell.angle_alpha   90.00
_cell.angle_beta   90.00
_cell.angle_gamma   90.00
#
_symmetry.space_group_name_H-M   'P 1'
#
loop_
_entity.id
_entity.type
_entity.pdbx_description
1 polymer ?
#
loop_
_entity_poly.entity_id
_entity_poly.type
_entity_poly.pdbx_seq_one_letter_code
_entity_poly.pdbx_strand_id
1 'polypeptide(L)'
;PMTVPGLPQIKLAADAAAAISLGEAEVRPQVHAAIGKMQHRLNGSFSGDEVPATRIYILERGERADITPLPAIAALPAIIKFSYVTRFGRAALPGDFATAHLRQCSWIANHIGVYRLEVPTGLDRIGEAVELIEKDLSAGSRRL
;
A
#
# COMPACT_ATOMS: atom_id res chain seq x y z
N PRO A 1 -9.94 4.73 -10.65
CA PRO A 1 -10.43 5.87 -9.83
C PRO A 1 -9.26 6.82 -9.58
N MET A 2 -9.54 8.10 -9.32
CA MET A 2 -8.52 9.01 -8.80
C MET A 2 -8.32 8.76 -7.30
N THR A 3 -7.07 8.85 -6.84
CA THR A 3 -6.69 8.63 -5.45
C THR A 3 -5.77 9.75 -5.00
N VAL A 4 -6.00 10.25 -3.79
CA VAL A 4 -5.11 11.22 -3.15
C VAL A 4 -3.91 10.45 -2.57
N PRO A 5 -2.67 10.85 -2.88
CA PRO A 5 -1.48 10.27 -2.27
C PRO A 5 -1.52 10.35 -0.74
N GLY A 6 -0.98 9.33 -0.08
CA GLY A 6 -0.87 9.32 1.38
C GLY A 6 0.07 10.41 1.89
N LEU A 7 -0.08 10.78 3.16
CA LEU A 7 0.85 11.72 3.81
C LEU A 7 2.28 11.16 3.74
N PRO A 8 3.26 11.91 3.19
CA PRO A 8 4.64 11.43 3.01
C PRO A 8 5.39 11.44 4.35
N GLN A 9 4.97 10.60 5.27
CA GLN A 9 5.54 10.48 6.60
C GLN A 9 5.42 9.05 7.10
N ILE A 10 6.52 8.51 7.60
CA ILE A 10 6.58 7.17 8.19
C ILE A 10 7.10 7.26 9.63
N LYS A 11 6.72 6.30 10.48
CA LYS A 11 7.26 6.16 11.84
C LYS A 11 8.12 4.90 11.90
N LEU A 12 9.40 5.05 12.22
CA LEU A 12 10.35 3.93 12.25
C LEU A 12 11.02 3.82 13.61
N ALA A 13 11.24 2.58 14.03
CA ALA A 13 12.17 2.28 15.11
C ALA A 13 13.61 2.48 14.61
N ALA A 14 14.56 2.63 15.53
CA ALA A 14 15.95 2.95 15.19
C ALA A 14 16.62 1.91 14.29
N ASP A 15 16.36 0.63 14.54
CA ASP A 15 16.84 -0.49 13.72
C ASP A 15 16.29 -0.45 12.28
N ALA A 16 15.00 -0.18 12.13
CA ALA A 16 14.37 -0.05 10.82
C ALA A 16 14.85 1.17 10.05
N ALA A 17 15.06 2.30 10.74
CA ALA A 17 15.62 3.50 10.13
C ALA A 17 17.09 3.32 9.70
N ALA A 18 17.85 2.48 10.40
CA ALA A 18 19.22 2.14 10.02
C ALA A 18 19.28 1.15 8.84
N ALA A 19 18.27 0.29 8.68
CA ALA A 19 18.24 -0.73 7.64
C ALA A 19 17.73 -0.25 6.28
N ILE A 20 17.07 0.92 6.20
CA ILE A 20 16.42 1.42 4.99
C ILE A 20 16.91 2.83 4.67
N SER A 21 17.29 3.08 3.42
CA SER A 21 17.60 4.43 2.95
C SER A 21 16.32 5.22 2.67
N LEU A 22 16.15 6.37 3.33
CA LEU A 22 14.98 7.26 3.16
C LEU A 22 15.34 8.56 2.43
N GLY A 23 16.52 8.63 1.80
CA GLY A 23 17.00 9.83 1.11
C GLY A 23 17.04 11.05 2.04
N GLU A 24 16.47 12.16 1.59
CA GLU A 24 16.46 13.47 2.28
C GLU A 24 15.36 13.60 3.35
N ALA A 25 14.99 12.51 4.01
CA ALA A 25 13.95 12.54 5.02
C ALA A 25 14.33 13.40 6.24
N GLU A 26 13.43 14.27 6.67
CA GLU A 26 13.57 15.03 7.91
C GLU A 26 13.14 14.16 9.10
N VAL A 27 14.06 13.95 10.05
CA VAL A 27 13.77 13.21 11.29
C VAL A 27 13.21 14.17 12.34
N ARG A 28 11.99 13.89 12.77
CA ARG A 28 11.27 14.63 13.81
C ARG A 28 11.13 13.78 15.09
N PRO A 29 10.97 14.42 16.26
CA PRO A 29 10.79 13.72 17.53
C PRO A 29 9.63 12.73 17.50
N GLN A 30 9.68 11.75 18.40
CA GLN A 30 8.59 10.80 18.61
C GLN A 30 7.26 11.51 18.90
N VAL A 31 6.15 10.92 18.45
CA VAL A 31 4.80 11.47 18.71
C VAL A 31 4.44 11.38 20.19
N HIS A 32 4.95 10.37 20.89
CA HIS A 32 4.63 10.10 22.28
C HIS A 32 5.79 9.36 22.95
N ALA A 33 6.07 9.65 24.22
CA ALA A 33 7.21 9.08 24.95
C ALA A 33 7.21 7.54 25.02
N ALA A 34 6.03 6.92 25.03
CA ALA A 34 5.88 5.46 25.05
C ALA A 34 6.06 4.80 23.67
N ILE A 35 6.21 5.58 22.59
CA ILE A 35 6.38 5.06 21.24
C ILE A 35 7.82 5.32 20.83
N GLY A 36 8.67 4.29 20.94
CA GLY A 36 10.07 4.31 20.52
C GLY A 36 10.27 4.34 19.00
N LYS A 37 9.46 5.13 18.28
CA LYS A 37 9.55 5.34 16.84
C LYS A 37 9.64 6.83 16.53
N MET A 38 10.69 7.22 15.82
CA MET A 38 10.86 8.57 15.32
C MET A 38 9.99 8.78 14.09
N GLN A 39 9.62 10.03 13.83
CA GLN A 39 8.88 10.40 12.64
C GLN A 39 9.88 10.78 11.55
N HIS A 40 9.79 10.14 10.39
CA HIS A 40 10.58 10.49 9.21
C HIS A 40 9.62 11.12 8.21
N ARG A 41 9.70 12.45 8.05
CA ARG A 41 8.98 13.16 7.00
C ARG A 41 9.77 13.00 5.71
N LEU A 42 9.15 12.38 4.71
CA LEU A 42 9.80 12.10 3.44
C LEU A 42 9.71 13.36 2.59
N ASN A 43 10.87 13.93 2.27
CA ASN A 43 10.99 15.07 1.37
C ASN A 43 11.38 14.56 -0.04
N GLY A 44 10.95 15.26 -1.09
CA GLY A 44 11.23 14.88 -2.47
C GLY A 44 9.98 14.70 -3.33
N SER A 45 10.02 13.74 -4.25
CA SER A 45 9.07 13.56 -5.37
C SER A 45 7.71 12.95 -4.99
N PHE A 46 7.07 13.43 -3.93
CA PHE A 46 5.69 13.04 -3.59
C PHE A 46 4.70 13.98 -4.27
N SER A 47 3.74 13.42 -5.01
CA SER A 47 2.65 14.21 -5.58
C SER A 47 1.71 14.70 -4.48
N GLY A 48 1.33 15.97 -4.54
CA GLY A 48 0.18 16.50 -3.78
C GLY A 48 -1.15 16.35 -4.54
N ASP A 49 -1.09 16.11 -5.85
CA ASP A 49 -2.25 16.02 -6.72
C ASP A 49 -2.84 14.61 -6.72
N GLU A 50 -4.14 14.53 -7.02
CA GLU A 50 -4.81 13.26 -7.26
C GLU A 50 -4.16 12.51 -8.43
N VAL A 51 -3.89 11.23 -8.23
CA VAL A 51 -3.30 10.33 -9.23
C VAL A 51 -4.24 9.19 -9.55
N PRO A 52 -4.26 8.68 -10.80
CA PRO A 52 -5.07 7.52 -11.13
C PRO A 52 -4.51 6.26 -10.46
N ALA A 53 -5.35 5.51 -9.75
CA ALA A 53 -4.99 4.20 -9.23
C ALA A 53 -5.00 3.16 -10.37
N THR A 54 -3.81 2.65 -10.71
CA THR A 54 -3.60 1.68 -11.79
C THR A 54 -3.28 0.27 -11.31
N ARG A 55 -2.77 0.14 -10.07
CA ARG A 55 -2.37 -1.12 -9.43
C ARG A 55 -2.74 -1.12 -7.95
N ILE A 56 -3.16 -2.27 -7.45
CA ILE A 56 -3.26 -2.57 -6.02
C ILE A 56 -2.43 -3.82 -5.75
N TYR A 57 -1.47 -3.71 -4.84
CA TYR A 57 -0.63 -4.83 -4.40
C TYR A 57 -1.07 -5.30 -3.01
N ILE A 58 -1.47 -6.57 -2.92
CA ILE A 58 -1.74 -7.25 -1.67
C ILE A 58 -0.43 -7.85 -1.17
N LEU A 59 0.05 -7.36 -0.03
CA LEU A 59 1.32 -7.77 0.53
C LEU A 59 1.19 -9.14 1.20
N GLU A 60 2.09 -10.05 0.85
CA GLU A 60 2.27 -11.35 1.49
C GLU A 60 3.74 -11.57 1.81
N ARG A 61 4.04 -12.42 2.81
CA ARG A 61 5.43 -12.81 3.11
C ARG A 61 5.86 -13.89 2.13
N GLY A 62 7.05 -13.74 1.56
CA GLY A 62 7.67 -14.74 0.70
C GLY A 62 9.18 -14.88 0.96
N GLU A 63 9.84 -15.75 0.21
CA GLU A 63 11.29 -15.94 0.26
C GLU A 63 12.04 -14.92 -0.63
N ARG A 64 11.37 -14.44 -1.67
CA ARG A 64 11.85 -13.48 -2.68
C ARG A 64 10.75 -12.50 -3.06
N ALA A 65 11.12 -11.35 -3.62
CA ALA A 65 10.15 -10.46 -4.21
C ALA A 65 9.53 -11.07 -5.47
N ASP A 66 8.20 -11.13 -5.53
CA ASP A 66 7.47 -11.59 -6.72
C ASP A 66 6.12 -10.86 -6.85
N ILE A 67 5.70 -10.59 -8.09
CA ILE A 67 4.41 -9.96 -8.40
C ILE A 67 3.63 -10.93 -9.27
N THR A 68 2.47 -11.35 -8.77
CA THR A 68 1.56 -12.25 -9.50
C THR A 68 0.17 -11.62 -9.59
N PRO A 69 -0.47 -11.59 -10.77
CA PRO A 69 -1.85 -11.14 -10.89
C PRO A 69 -2.76 -11.96 -9.98
N LEU A 70 -3.61 -11.29 -9.20
CA LEU A 70 -4.57 -11.97 -8.36
C LEU A 70 -5.77 -12.40 -9.21
N PRO A 71 -6.21 -13.66 -9.16
CA PRO A 71 -7.40 -14.09 -9.90
C PRO A 71 -8.62 -13.25 -9.53
N ALA A 72 -9.51 -12.98 -10.50
CA ALA A 72 -10.68 -12.12 -10.29
C ALA A 72 -11.56 -12.57 -9.10
N ILE A 73 -11.71 -13.89 -8.91
CA ILE A 73 -12.45 -14.46 -7.78
C ILE A 73 -11.82 -14.18 -6.42
N ALA A 74 -10.51 -13.95 -6.37
CA ALA A 74 -9.78 -13.61 -5.15
C ALA A 74 -9.64 -12.09 -4.94
N ALA A 75 -9.77 -11.28 -5.99
CA ALA A 75 -9.63 -9.82 -5.93
C ALA A 75 -10.69 -9.15 -5.05
N LEU A 76 -11.98 -9.40 -5.28
CA LEU A 76 -13.04 -8.79 -4.49
C LEU A 76 -12.93 -9.10 -2.98
N PRO A 77 -12.78 -10.38 -2.55
CA PRO A 77 -12.56 -10.69 -1.14
C PRO A 77 -11.34 -9.98 -0.54
N ALA A 78 -10.23 -9.87 -1.29
CA ALA A 78 -9.04 -9.17 -0.83
C ALA A 78 -9.30 -7.67 -0.62
N ILE A 79 -9.95 -7.01 -1.58
CA ILE A 79 -10.31 -5.58 -1.46
C ILE A 79 -11.24 -5.34 -0.28
N ILE A 80 -12.26 -6.19 -0.08
CA ILE A 80 -13.14 -6.08 1.09
C ILE A 80 -12.34 -6.25 2.37
N LYS A 81 -11.52 -7.30 2.47
CA LYS A 81 -10.73 -7.62 3.68
C LYS A 81 -9.85 -6.44 4.12
N PHE A 82 -9.20 -5.76 3.17
CA PHE A 82 -8.28 -4.66 3.44
C PHE A 82 -8.90 -3.26 3.34
N SER A 83 -10.21 -3.17 3.13
CA SER A 83 -10.94 -1.90 3.23
C SER A 83 -10.96 -1.38 4.68
N TYR A 84 -10.94 -0.07 4.88
CA TYR A 84 -10.85 0.52 6.22
C TYR A 84 -12.07 0.18 7.11
N VAL A 85 -13.26 0.11 6.52
CA VAL A 85 -14.52 -0.05 7.25
C VAL A 85 -14.66 -1.41 7.93
N THR A 86 -14.01 -2.47 7.41
CA THR A 86 -14.07 -3.81 8.01
C THR A 86 -13.44 -3.86 9.40
N ARG A 87 -12.55 -2.91 9.74
CA ARG A 87 -11.96 -2.77 11.08
C ARG A 87 -13.01 -2.54 12.18
N PHE A 88 -14.16 -1.97 11.83
CA PHE A 88 -15.22 -1.64 12.80
C PHE A 88 -16.32 -2.71 12.85
N GLY A 89 -16.13 -3.83 12.15
CA GLY A 89 -17.06 -4.96 12.14
C GLY A 89 -18.40 -4.64 11.44
N ARG A 90 -19.35 -5.57 11.58
CA ARG A 90 -20.65 -5.50 10.89
C ARG A 90 -21.49 -4.28 11.27
N ALA A 91 -21.33 -3.77 12.49
CA ALA A 91 -22.09 -2.61 12.97
C ALA A 91 -21.80 -1.34 12.16
N ALA A 92 -20.62 -1.23 11.55
CA ALA A 92 -20.24 -0.10 10.68
C ALA A 92 -20.75 -0.23 9.24
N LEU A 93 -21.41 -1.35 8.90
CA LEU A 93 -21.98 -1.61 7.58
C LEU A 93 -23.48 -1.96 7.68
N PRO A 94 -24.34 -1.03 8.15
CA PRO A 94 -25.77 -1.27 8.18
C PRO A 94 -26.42 -1.06 6.80
N GLY A 95 -27.33 -1.95 6.43
CA GLY A 95 -28.26 -1.77 5.30
C GLY A 95 -27.59 -1.27 4.02
N ASP A 96 -28.00 -0.07 3.57
CA ASP A 96 -27.54 0.54 2.32
C ASP A 96 -26.03 0.79 2.28
N PHE A 97 -25.38 1.04 3.42
CA PHE A 97 -23.93 1.21 3.46
C PHE A 97 -23.18 -0.07 3.11
N ALA A 98 -23.68 -1.24 3.54
CA ALA A 98 -23.11 -2.52 3.16
C ALA A 98 -23.18 -2.75 1.65
N THR A 99 -24.35 -2.44 1.06
CA THR A 99 -24.58 -2.55 -0.38
C THR A 99 -23.67 -1.59 -1.16
N ALA A 100 -23.57 -0.34 -0.73
CA ALA A 100 -22.71 0.66 -1.37
C ALA A 100 -21.23 0.26 -1.30
N HIS A 101 -20.76 -0.18 -0.13
CA HIS A 101 -19.41 -0.66 0.07
C HIS A 101 -19.09 -1.87 -0.82
N LEU A 102 -19.97 -2.87 -0.87
CA LEU A 102 -19.79 -4.04 -1.73
C LEU A 102 -19.71 -3.66 -3.22
N ARG A 103 -20.58 -2.74 -3.68
CA ARG A 103 -20.54 -2.23 -5.06
C ARG A 103 -19.23 -1.51 -5.36
N GLN A 104 -18.74 -0.67 -4.45
CA GLN A 104 -17.47 0.03 -4.60
C GLN A 104 -16.29 -0.94 -4.65
N CYS A 105 -16.22 -1.92 -3.75
CA CYS A 105 -15.17 -2.94 -3.78
C CYS A 105 -15.21 -3.77 -5.07
N SER A 106 -16.40 -4.15 -5.53
CA SER A 106 -16.57 -4.87 -6.79
C SER A 106 -16.11 -4.04 -7.98
N TRP A 107 -16.47 -2.75 -8.02
CA TRP A 107 -16.02 -1.86 -9.08
C TRP A 107 -14.48 -1.75 -9.10
N ILE A 108 -13.85 -1.55 -7.93
CA ILE A 108 -12.38 -1.52 -7.80
C ILE A 108 -11.74 -2.82 -8.32
N ALA A 109 -12.22 -3.97 -7.85
CA ALA A 109 -11.66 -5.28 -8.20
C ALA A 109 -11.75 -5.61 -9.70
N ASN A 110 -12.73 -5.03 -10.41
CA ASN A 110 -12.93 -5.25 -11.85
C ASN A 110 -12.21 -4.23 -12.74
N HIS A 111 -11.84 -3.06 -12.23
CA HIS A 111 -11.28 -1.96 -13.05
C HIS A 111 -9.84 -1.62 -12.73
N ILE A 112 -9.33 -2.02 -11.56
CA ILE A 112 -7.93 -1.81 -11.17
C ILE A 112 -7.23 -3.15 -11.16
N GLY A 113 -6.01 -3.21 -11.70
CA GLY A 113 -5.22 -4.43 -11.63
C GLY A 113 -4.86 -4.75 -10.19
N VAL A 114 -5.37 -5.87 -9.67
CA VAL A 114 -5.05 -6.38 -8.33
C VAL A 114 -4.02 -7.49 -8.44
N TYR A 115 -2.95 -7.35 -7.68
CA TYR A 115 -1.79 -8.24 -7.70
C TYR A 115 -1.46 -8.67 -6.29
N ARG A 116 -0.89 -9.85 -6.16
CA ARG A 116 -0.17 -10.27 -4.97
C ARG A 116 1.29 -9.85 -5.12
N LEU A 117 1.83 -9.19 -4.10
CA LEU A 117 3.24 -8.87 -3.98
C LEU A 117 3.82 -9.65 -2.79
N GLU A 118 4.65 -10.64 -3.11
CA GLU A 118 5.44 -11.34 -2.11
C GLU A 118 6.61 -10.44 -1.71
N VAL A 119 6.79 -10.22 -0.41
CA VAL A 119 7.86 -9.40 0.17
C VAL A 119 8.80 -10.31 0.95
N PRO A 120 10.10 -10.32 0.64
CA PRO A 120 11.07 -11.14 1.35
C PRO A 120 11.14 -10.74 2.84
N THR A 121 11.55 -11.69 3.67
CA THR A 121 11.86 -11.40 5.08
C THR A 121 13.20 -10.66 5.18
N GLY A 122 13.24 -9.60 5.99
CA GLY A 122 14.43 -8.74 6.17
C GLY A 122 14.22 -7.35 5.57
N LEU A 123 14.60 -6.30 6.30
CA LEU A 123 14.46 -4.91 5.83
C LEU A 123 15.53 -4.53 4.81
N ASP A 124 16.71 -5.14 4.91
CA ASP A 124 17.82 -5.05 3.96
C ASP A 124 17.43 -5.52 2.54
N ARG A 125 16.42 -6.39 2.44
CA ARG A 125 15.92 -6.95 1.18
C ARG A 125 14.69 -6.24 0.62
N ILE A 126 14.19 -5.19 1.30
CA ILE A 126 12.98 -4.49 0.87
C ILE A 126 13.14 -3.85 -0.52
N GLY A 127 14.38 -3.52 -0.90
CA GLY A 127 14.72 -2.99 -2.22
C GLY A 127 14.29 -3.92 -3.36
N GLU A 128 14.29 -5.24 -3.16
CA GLU A 128 13.82 -6.20 -4.18
C GLU A 128 12.36 -5.95 -4.57
N ALA A 129 11.50 -5.65 -3.59
CA ALA A 129 10.08 -5.35 -3.85
C ALA A 129 9.90 -3.98 -4.52
N VAL A 130 10.72 -2.99 -4.14
CA VAL A 130 10.68 -1.64 -4.74
C VAL A 130 11.03 -1.71 -6.22
N GLU A 131 12.16 -2.33 -6.57
CA GLU A 131 12.59 -2.49 -7.96
C GLU A 131 11.54 -3.24 -8.79
N LEU A 132 10.88 -4.23 -8.20
CA LEU A 132 9.89 -5.02 -8.90
C LEU A 132 8.61 -4.22 -9.19
N ILE A 133 8.15 -3.38 -8.26
CA ILE A 133 7.02 -2.46 -8.48
C ILE A 133 7.36 -1.45 -9.59
N GLU A 134 8.56 -0.86 -9.56
CA GLU A 134 8.99 0.10 -10.59
C GLU A 134 9.04 -0.55 -11.99
N LYS A 135 9.51 -1.79 -12.08
CA LYS A 135 9.52 -2.58 -13.31
C LYS A 135 8.09 -2.89 -13.80
N ASP A 136 7.16 -3.29 -12.93
CA ASP A 136 5.75 -3.51 -13.30
C ASP A 136 5.10 -2.24 -13.87
N LEU A 137 5.27 -1.12 -13.17
CA LEU A 137 4.66 0.15 -13.55
C LEU A 137 5.22 0.70 -14.88
N SER A 138 6.52 0.57 -15.10
CA SER A 138 7.15 0.98 -16.36
C SER A 138 6.75 0.09 -17.55
N ALA A 139 6.53 -1.21 -17.32
CA ALA A 139 6.02 -2.13 -18.35
C ALA A 139 4.55 -1.83 -18.72
N GLY A 140 3.73 -1.41 -17.74
CA GLY A 140 2.34 -1.03 -17.96
C GLY A 140 2.15 0.29 -18.69
N SER A 141 3.06 1.25 -18.50
CA SER A 141 3.00 2.58 -19.14
C SER A 141 3.23 2.56 -20.66
N ARG A 142 3.80 1.47 -21.19
CA ARG A 142 4.09 1.29 -22.63
C ARG A 142 2.91 0.81 -23.47
N ARG A 143 1.74 0.55 -22.86
CA ARG A 143 0.53 0.01 -23.53
C ARG A 143 -0.64 1.00 -23.58
N LEU A 144 -0.38 2.30 -23.43
CA LEU A 144 -1.34 3.39 -23.65
C LEU A 144 -0.90 4.24 -24.85
#